data_AF-K1RGT7-F1
#
_entry.id   AF-K1RGT7-F1
#
_cell.length_a   1.000
_cell.length_b   1.000
_cell.length_c   1.000
_cell.angle_alpha   90.00
_cell.angle_beta   90.00
_cell.angle_gamma   90.00
#
_symmetry.space_group_name_H-M   'P 1'
#
loop_
_entity.id
_entity.type
_entity.pdbx_description
1 polymer ?
#
loop_
_entity_poly.entity_id
_entity_poly.type
_entity_poly.pdbx_seq_one_letter_code
_entity_poly.pdbx_strand_id
1 'polypeptide(L)' 'DEWIGGYLARVMQHEFDHLEGTMFVDRVSPLRKNMIAGKLKSIIKGNFRAAYRTKIRR' A
#
# COMPACT_ATOMS: atom_id res chain seq x y z
N ASP A 1 5.85 7.49 -29.69
CA ASP A 1 6.14 6.84 -28.40
C ASP A 1 6.34 7.88 -27.32
N GLU A 2 5.34 8.03 -26.46
CA GLU A 2 5.38 8.99 -25.36
C GLU A 2 5.97 8.29 -24.13
N TRP A 3 7.22 8.61 -23.79
CA TRP A 3 7.87 8.09 -22.60
C TRP A 3 7.35 8.85 -21.38
N ILE A 4 6.49 8.20 -20.60
CA ILE A 4 5.97 8.76 -19.36
C ILE A 4 6.97 8.46 -18.24
N GLY A 5 7.50 9.49 -17.60
CA GLY A 5 8.50 9.40 -16.55
C GLY A 5 8.01 9.84 -15.17
N GLY A 6 8.88 9.68 -14.17
CA GLY A 6 8.68 10.25 -12.83
C GLY A 6 7.52 9.62 -12.04
N TYR A 7 6.82 10.44 -11.27
CA TYR A 7 5.75 9.99 -10.37
C TYR A 7 4.55 9.41 -11.13
N LEU A 8 4.20 10.00 -12.27
CA LEU A 8 3.07 9.56 -13.10
C LEU A 8 3.27 8.13 -13.59
N ALA A 9 4.48 7.77 -14.02
CA ALA A 9 4.81 6.42 -14.43
C ALA A 9 4.61 5.40 -13.29
N ARG A 10 4.91 5.78 -12.04
CA ARG A 10 4.74 4.92 -10.87
C ARG A 10 3.27 4.71 -10.52
N VAL A 11 2.45 5.77 -10.59
CA VAL A 11 1.00 5.67 -10.37
C VAL A 11 0.40 4.78 -11.45
N MET A 12 0.75 5.01 -12.71
CA MET A 12 0.25 4.21 -13.83
C MET A 12 0.58 2.72 -13.66
N GLN A 13 1.82 2.38 -13.32
CA GLN A 13 2.23 1.00 -13.01
C GLN A 13 1.46 0.40 -11.82
N HIS A 14 1.18 1.20 -10.78
CA HIS A 14 0.40 0.74 -9.63
C HIS A 14 -1.04 0.38 -10.00
N GLU A 15 -1.68 1.20 -10.82
CA GLU A 15 -3.05 0.93 -11.28
C GLU A 15 -3.10 -0.29 -12.22
N PHE A 16 -2.09 -0.48 -13.08
CA PHE A 16 -1.98 -1.69 -13.89
C PHE A 16 -1.79 -2.95 -13.05
N ASP A 17 -0.94 -2.90 -12.01
CA ASP A 17 -0.73 -4.04 -11.11
C ASP A 17 -2.05 -4.50 -10.44
N HIS A 18 -2.95 -3.56 -10.11
CA HIS A 18 -4.27 -3.90 -9.55
C HIS A 18 -5.17 -4.64 -10.53
N LEU A 19 -5.08 -4.37 -11.84
CA LEU A 19 -5.84 -5.11 -12.87
C LEU A 19 -5.41 -6.56 -12.96
N GLU A 20 -4.13 -6.84 -12.67
CA GLU A 20 -3.56 -8.18 -12.62
C GLU A 20 -3.71 -8.85 -11.24
N GLY A 21 -4.36 -8.17 -10.28
CA GLY A 21 -4.50 -8.65 -8.91
C GLY A 21 -3.20 -8.65 -8.10
N THR A 22 -2.16 -7.98 -8.59
CA THR A 22 -0.88 -7.85 -7.90
C THR A 22 -0.89 -6.61 -7.03
N MET A 23 -0.57 -6.77 -5.75
CA MET A 23 -0.45 -5.63 -4.84
C MET A 23 1.02 -5.20 -4.74
N PHE A 24 1.27 -3.92 -4.42
CA PHE A 24 2.65 -3.43 -4.21
C PHE A 24 3.42 -4.24 -3.13
N VAL A 25 2.69 -4.84 -2.18
CA VAL A 25 3.28 -5.69 -1.12
C VAL A 25 3.84 -7.01 -1.64
N ASP A 26 3.47 -7.42 -2.85
CA ASP A 26 3.99 -8.63 -3.50
C ASP A 26 5.32 -8.37 -4.20
N ARG A 27 5.61 -7.10 -4.54
CA ARG A 27 6.86 -6.66 -5.16
C ARG A 27 7.96 -6.29 -4.15
N VAL A 28 7.72 -6.42 -2.84
CA VAL A 28 8.73 -6.17 -1.79
C VAL A 28 9.32 -7.47 -1.25
N SER A 29 10.51 -7.38 -0.64
CA SER A 29 11.14 -8.56 -0.04
C SER A 29 10.25 -9.21 1.04
N PRO A 30 10.34 -10.54 1.24
CA PRO A 30 9.50 -11.26 2.21
C PRO A 30 9.54 -10.67 3.63
N LEU A 31 10.72 -10.23 4.06
CA LEU A 31 10.90 -9.56 5.36
C LEU A 31 10.09 -8.26 5.45
N ARG A 32 10.08 -7.43 4.40
CA ARG A 32 9.31 -6.19 4.37
C ARG A 32 7.81 -6.46 4.29
N LYS A 33 7.40 -7.47 3.53
CA LYS A 33 6.01 -7.93 3.47
C LYS A 33 5.48 -8.29 4.86
N ASN A 34 6.26 -9.04 5.65
CA ASN A 34 5.91 -9.39 7.04
C ASN A 34 5.77 -8.15 7.95
N MET A 35 6.71 -7.20 7.85
CA MET A 35 6.63 -5.95 8.63
C MET A 35 5.41 -5.11 8.26
N ILE A 36 5.10 -4.98 6.96
CA ILE A 36 3.91 -4.26 6.48
C ILE A 36 2.64 -4.95 6.98
N ALA A 37 2.57 -6.29 6.91
CA ALA A 37 1.43 -7.04 7.43
C ALA A 37 1.19 -6.79 8.93
N GLY A 38 2.26 -6.72 9.73
CA GLY A 38 2.19 -6.37 11.15
C GLY A 38 1.62 -4.96 11.36
N LYS A 39 2.10 -3.97 10.59
CA LYS A 39 1.59 -2.58 10.64
C LYS A 39 0.11 -2.49 10.26
N LEU A 40 -0.30 -3.17 9.19
CA LEU A 40 -1.70 -3.22 8.75
C LEU A 40 -2.61 -3.82 9.82
N LYS A 41 -2.19 -4.92 10.47
CA LYS A 41 -2.93 -5.51 11.60
C LYS A 41 -3.09 -4.54 12.77
N SER A 42 -2.05 -3.76 13.09
CA SER A 42 -2.14 -2.73 14.13
C SER A 42 -3.13 -1.62 13.76
N ILE A 43 -3.14 -1.18 12.50
CA ILE A 43 -4.09 -0.18 12.00
C ILE A 43 -5.54 -0.70 12.12
N ILE A 44 -5.80 -1.94 11.70
CA ILE A 44 -7.12 -2.58 11.80
C ILE A 44 -7.59 -2.65 13.26
N LYS A 45 -6.68 -2.96 14.19
CA LYS A 45 -6.98 -3.01 15.63
C LYS A 45 -7.19 -1.64 16.28
N GLY A 46 -6.99 -0.54 15.55
CA GLY A 46 -7.05 0.81 16.10
C GLY A 46 -5.77 1.27 16.80
N ASN A 47 -4.70 0.49 16.74
CA ASN A 47 -3.39 0.80 17.32
C ASN A 47 -2.59 1.68 16.36
N PHE A 48 -3.07 2.89 16.11
CA PHE A 48 -2.40 3.88 15.27
C PHE A 48 -2.60 5.29 15.84
N ARG A 49 -1.67 6.19 15.52
CA ARG A 49 -1.79 7.62 15.84
C ARG A 49 -2.23 8.34 14.57
N ALA A 50 -3.38 9.01 14.62
CA ALA A 50 -3.85 9.90 13.58
C ALA A 50 -4.09 11.29 14.19
N ALA A 51 -3.65 12.35 13.50
CA ALA A 51 -3.91 13.72 13.90
C ALA A 51 -5.37 14.16 13.65
N TYR A 52 -6.14 13.32 12.93
CA TYR A 52 -7.52 13.57 12.56
C TYR A 52 -8.45 12.54 13.21
N ARG A 53 -9.73 12.91 13.36
CA ARG A 53 -10.75 12.03 13.95
C ARG A 53 -10.96 10.78 13.09
N THR A 54 -10.67 9.63 13.65
CA THR A 54 -10.91 8.32 13.01
C THR A 54 -12.03 7.58 13.70
N LYS A 55 -12.82 6.83 12.91
CA LYS A 55 -13.82 5.90 13.42
C LYS A 55 -13.24 4.49 13.30
N ILE A 56 -13.01 3.85 14.44
CA ILE A 56 -12.64 2.43 14.46
C ILE A 56 -13.94 1.62 14.32
N ARG A 57 -14.07 0.83 13.24
CA ARG A 57 -15.11 -0.20 13.19
C ARG A 57 -14.72 -1.28 14.20
N ARG A 58 -15.54 -1.43 15.25
CA ARG A 58 -15.44 -2.57 16.18
C ARG A 58 -15.78 -3.86 15.47
#